data_AF-A0A3B0WS42-F1
#
_entry.id   AF-A0A3B0WS42-F1
#
_cell.length_a   1.000
_cell.length_b   1.000
_cell.length_c   1.000
_cell.angle_alpha   90.00
_cell.angle_beta   90.00
_cell.angle_gamma   90.00
#
_symmetry.space_group_name_H-M   'P 1'
#
loop_
_entity.id
_entity.type
_entity.pdbx_description
1 polymer ?
#
loop_
_entity_poly.entity_id
_entity_poly.type
_entity_poly.pdbx_seq_one_letter_code
_entity_poly.pdbx_strand_id
1 'polypeptide(L)'
;MVVLVPFLLITAVFSRITILELSLPSGAGGDNTKQQLSIEVIVREKGLEIGNGKQVLARFPLLKANEVELSIDESGEIDNSKLYDLELLSDFLIKIKEKYPAKTDAIVLMEPDIEYRALIRVMDAVRSTFVRQSGEEGEGDVLQQVVLFPDISIGDAP
;
A
#
# COMPACT_ATOMS: atom_id res chain seq x y z
N MET A 1 -45.39 -4.55 3.81
CA MET A 1 -44.32 -5.08 4.67
C MET A 1 -42.99 -5.33 3.93
N VAL A 2 -42.94 -5.29 2.59
CA VAL A 2 -41.72 -5.61 1.78
C VAL A 2 -40.81 -4.40 1.51
N VAL A 3 -41.27 -3.18 1.80
CA VAL A 3 -40.57 -1.92 1.46
C VAL A 3 -39.48 -1.53 2.49
N LEU A 4 -39.48 -2.15 3.67
CA LEU A 4 -38.55 -1.79 4.76
C LEU A 4 -37.13 -2.31 4.55
N VAL A 5 -36.97 -3.44 3.85
CA VAL A 5 -35.66 -4.09 3.63
C VAL A 5 -34.69 -3.22 2.79
N PRO A 6 -35.09 -2.67 1.62
CA PRO A 6 -34.18 -1.83 0.84
C PRO A 6 -33.84 -0.51 1.55
N PHE A 7 -34.75 0.05 2.35
CA PHE A 7 -34.47 1.26 3.14
C PHE A 7 -33.39 1.02 4.20
N LEU A 8 -33.44 -0.14 4.87
CA LEU A 8 -32.51 -0.51 5.92
C LEU A 8 -31.10 -0.80 5.36
N LEU A 9 -31.00 -1.29 4.12
CA LEU A 9 -29.72 -1.58 3.45
C LEU A 9 -28.97 -0.31 2.99
N ILE A 10 -29.68 0.74 2.57
CA ILE A 10 -29.03 2.00 2.11
C ILE A 10 -28.39 2.75 3.28
N THR A 11 -28.96 2.63 4.49
CA THR A 11 -28.44 3.29 5.70
C THR A 11 -27.32 2.50 6.40
N ALA A 12 -27.10 1.23 6.03
CA ALA A 12 -26.16 0.34 6.71
C ALA A 12 -24.71 0.46 6.20
N VAL A 13 -24.41 1.41 5.32
CA VAL A 13 -23.03 1.72 4.94
C VAL A 13 -22.48 2.75 5.91
N PHE A 14 -22.13 2.27 7.10
CA PHE A 14 -21.30 3.01 8.04
C PHE A 14 -19.93 3.25 7.40
N SER A 15 -19.70 4.45 6.91
CA SER A 15 -18.35 4.91 6.58
C SER A 15 -17.50 4.90 7.85
N ARG A 16 -16.48 4.03 7.91
CA ARG A 16 -15.49 4.02 8.99
C ARG A 16 -14.39 5.00 8.63
N ILE A 17 -14.57 6.27 8.99
CA ILE A 17 -13.47 7.24 8.97
C ILE A 17 -12.69 7.04 10.28
N THR A 18 -11.54 6.37 10.22
CA THR A 18 -10.59 6.33 11.33
C THR A 18 -9.74 7.59 11.26
N ILE A 19 -10.10 8.63 12.02
CA ILE A 19 -9.22 9.78 12.22
C ILE A 19 -8.20 9.37 13.28
N LEU A 20 -6.96 9.16 12.87
CA LEU A 20 -5.85 8.98 13.80
C LEU A 20 -5.45 10.37 14.34
N GLU A 21 -5.84 10.68 15.57
CA GLU A 21 -5.43 11.91 16.23
C GLU A 21 -3.93 11.86 16.53
N LEU A 22 -3.20 12.85 15.99
CA LEU A 22 -1.78 13.04 16.20
C LEU A 22 -1.53 13.53 17.64
N SER A 23 -1.13 12.64 18.55
CA SER A 23 -0.62 13.07 19.86
C SER A 23 0.76 13.73 19.66
N LEU A 24 0.79 15.06 19.62
CA LEU A 24 2.01 15.83 19.78
C LEU A 24 2.39 15.79 21.27
N PRO A 25 3.54 15.22 21.69
CA PRO A 25 4.01 15.45 23.03
C PRO A 25 4.41 16.92 23.14
N SER A 26 3.56 17.71 23.80
CA SER A 26 3.98 18.93 24.47
C SER A 26 5.13 18.59 25.40
N GLY A 27 6.22 19.36 25.29
CA GLY A 27 7.45 19.11 26.02
C GLY A 27 7.25 18.94 27.53
N ALA A 28 8.18 18.16 28.09
CA ALA A 28 8.45 17.93 29.51
C ALA A 28 7.40 17.11 30.28
N GLY A 29 7.75 15.84 30.51
CA GLY A 29 7.07 14.96 31.47
C GLY A 29 6.77 13.62 30.83
N GLY A 30 7.32 12.55 31.40
CA GLY A 30 7.38 11.25 30.74
C GLY A 30 6.03 10.64 30.42
N ASP A 31 5.95 9.99 29.27
CA ASP A 31 5.33 8.68 29.14
C ASP A 31 5.92 7.97 27.91
N ASN A 32 6.02 6.64 27.96
CA ASN A 32 6.56 5.81 26.88
C ASN A 32 5.57 5.71 25.71
N THR A 33 5.33 6.81 25.01
CA THR A 33 4.53 6.80 23.79
C THR A 33 5.36 6.15 22.69
N LYS A 34 5.13 4.84 22.46
CA LYS A 34 5.59 4.14 21.26
C LYS A 34 5.27 5.03 20.06
N GLN A 35 6.30 5.57 19.39
CA GLN A 35 6.14 6.31 18.15
C GLN A 35 5.32 5.43 17.20
N GLN A 36 4.08 5.83 16.90
CA GLN A 36 3.27 5.16 15.91
C GLN A 36 3.94 5.38 14.56
N LEU A 37 4.54 4.31 14.02
CA LEU A 37 5.06 4.30 12.67
C LEU A 37 3.88 4.46 11.71
N SER A 38 3.83 5.56 10.97
CA SER A 38 3.01 5.68 9.76
C SER A 38 3.73 4.97 8.61
N ILE A 39 3.02 4.25 7.76
CA ILE A 39 3.58 3.69 6.52
C ILE A 39 2.93 4.45 5.39
N GLU A 40 3.75 5.22 4.66
CA GLU A 40 3.31 5.95 3.49
C GLU A 40 4.00 5.38 2.26
N VAL A 41 3.22 5.02 1.25
CA VAL A 41 3.72 4.61 -0.06
C VAL A 41 3.39 5.74 -1.03
N ILE A 42 4.40 6.45 -1.48
CA ILE A 42 4.25 7.62 -2.35
C ILE A 42 4.56 7.17 -3.77
N VAL A 43 3.57 7.30 -4.65
CA VAL A 43 3.67 6.99 -6.07
C VAL A 43 3.99 8.30 -6.79
N ARG A 44 5.17 8.35 -7.41
CA ARG A 44 5.66 9.51 -8.16
C ARG A 44 5.95 9.13 -9.60
N GLU A 45 5.97 10.10 -10.51
CA GLU A 45 6.34 9.88 -11.91
C GLU A 45 7.73 9.24 -12.08
N LYS A 46 8.62 9.48 -11.11
CA LYS A 46 10.00 8.97 -11.14
C LYS A 46 10.18 7.62 -10.43
N GLY A 47 9.15 7.10 -9.78
CA GLY A 47 9.20 5.84 -9.05
C GLY A 47 8.36 5.83 -7.78
N LEU A 48 8.63 4.85 -6.92
CA LEU A 48 7.98 4.68 -5.63
C LEU A 48 8.87 5.21 -4.50
N GLU A 49 8.27 5.80 -3.49
CA GLU A 49 8.94 6.11 -2.22
C GLU A 49 8.17 5.50 -1.06
N ILE A 50 8.88 5.14 0.00
CA ILE A 50 8.26 4.75 1.27
C ILE A 50 8.64 5.78 2.31
N GLY A 51 7.64 6.35 2.98
CA GLY A 51 7.78 7.35 4.03
C GLY A 51 7.18 6.92 5.36
N ASN A 52 7.34 7.80 6.35
CA ASN A 52 6.75 7.65 7.69
C ASN A 52 6.08 8.92 8.21
N GLY A 53 5.62 9.80 7.31
CA GLY A 53 5.04 11.11 7.65
C GLY A 53 6.05 12.18 8.05
N LYS A 54 7.33 11.82 8.18
CA LYS A 54 8.41 12.76 8.54
C LYS A 54 9.54 12.77 7.53
N GLN A 55 9.90 11.61 7.01
CA GLN A 55 10.99 11.44 6.06
C GLN A 55 10.74 10.27 5.12
N VAL A 56 11.43 10.29 3.98
CA VAL A 56 11.50 9.16 3.06
C VAL A 56 12.50 8.13 3.61
N LEU A 57 12.04 6.90 3.78
CA LEU A 57 12.79 5.73 4.25
C LEU A 57 13.45 4.96 3.11
N ALA A 58 12.78 4.87 1.96
CA ALA A 58 13.28 4.16 0.78
C ALA A 58 12.77 4.81 -0.50
N ARG A 59 13.54 4.65 -1.58
CA ARG A 59 13.18 5.07 -2.93
C ARG A 59 13.45 3.93 -3.90
N PHE A 60 12.47 3.63 -4.73
CA PHE A 60 12.56 2.63 -5.79
C PHE A 60 12.34 3.36 -7.12
N PRO A 61 13.38 3.48 -7.96
CA PRO A 61 13.22 4.08 -9.28
C PRO A 61 12.31 3.20 -10.15
N LEU A 62 11.75 3.78 -11.21
CA LEU A 62 11.05 2.99 -12.22
C LEU A 62 11.97 1.93 -12.84
N LEU A 63 11.38 0.78 -13.13
CA LEU A 63 11.97 -0.25 -13.98
C LEU A 63 12.23 0.33 -15.37
N LYS A 64 13.24 -0.20 -16.04
CA LYS A 64 13.56 0.26 -17.39
C LYS A 64 12.50 -0.28 -18.36
N ALA A 65 12.05 0.56 -19.27
CA ALA A 65 11.04 0.22 -20.27
C ALA A 65 11.42 -0.96 -21.18
N ASN A 66 12.71 -1.33 -21.27
CA ASN A 66 13.19 -2.50 -22.02
C ASN A 66 13.11 -3.82 -21.24
N GLU A 67 12.91 -3.77 -19.93
CA GLU A 67 12.82 -4.94 -19.05
C GLU A 67 11.36 -5.36 -18.80
N VAL A 68 10.40 -4.51 -19.19
CA VAL A 68 8.97 -4.69 -18.93
C VAL A 68 8.18 -4.66 -20.22
N GLU A 69 7.33 -5.66 -20.42
CA GLU A 69 6.41 -5.70 -21.57
C GLU A 69 5.28 -4.68 -21.35
N LEU A 70 5.54 -3.46 -21.82
CA LEU A 70 4.59 -2.37 -21.85
C LEU A 70 3.40 -2.76 -22.74
N SER A 71 2.22 -2.81 -22.12
CA SER A 71 0.97 -3.02 -22.84
C SER A 71 0.41 -1.69 -23.29
N ILE A 72 -0.20 -1.67 -24.47
CA ILE A 72 -0.99 -0.53 -24.92
C ILE A 72 -2.41 -0.77 -24.44
N ASP A 73 -3.05 0.26 -23.89
CA ASP A 73 -4.45 0.19 -23.51
C ASP A 73 -5.38 0.23 -24.74
N GLU A 74 -6.70 0.11 -24.52
CA GLU A 74 -7.68 0.17 -25.61
C GLU A 74 -7.71 1.53 -26.33
N SER A 75 -7.16 2.58 -25.68
CA SER A 75 -7.10 3.96 -26.17
C SER A 75 -5.85 4.25 -27.01
N GLY A 76 -4.88 3.32 -27.05
CA GLY A 76 -3.61 3.52 -27.75
C GLY A 76 -2.50 4.14 -26.90
N GLU A 77 -2.73 4.33 -25.59
CA GLU A 77 -1.74 4.85 -24.65
C GLU A 77 -0.92 3.73 -23.99
N ILE A 78 0.33 4.03 -23.69
CA ILE A 78 1.26 3.07 -23.07
C ILE A 78 0.89 2.95 -21.59
N ASP A 79 0.63 1.74 -21.10
CA ASP A 79 0.40 1.46 -19.69
C ASP A 79 1.70 1.63 -18.88
N ASN A 80 1.87 2.82 -18.30
CA ASN A 80 3.07 3.18 -17.54
C ASN A 80 3.04 2.54 -16.14
N SER A 81 1.89 2.04 -15.70
CA SER A 81 1.75 1.43 -14.39
C SER A 81 2.56 0.15 -14.18
N LYS A 82 3.09 -0.46 -15.25
CA LYS A 82 4.00 -1.63 -15.15
C LYS A 82 5.45 -1.24 -14.84
N LEU A 83 5.81 0.03 -14.99
CA LEU A 83 7.16 0.52 -14.72
C LEU A 83 7.46 0.62 -13.23
N TYR A 84 6.44 0.57 -12.37
CA TYR A 84 6.64 0.56 -10.91
C TYR A 84 7.12 -0.80 -10.44
N ASP A 85 8.22 -0.82 -9.69
CA ASP A 85 8.77 -2.03 -9.12
C ASP A 85 7.99 -2.47 -7.87
N LEU A 86 6.91 -3.22 -8.11
CA LEU A 86 6.03 -3.73 -7.05
C LEU A 86 6.65 -4.91 -6.29
N GLU A 87 7.63 -5.59 -6.88
CA GLU A 87 8.35 -6.69 -6.24
C GLU A 87 9.25 -6.13 -5.14
N LEU A 88 10.07 -5.12 -5.45
CA LEU A 88 10.88 -4.41 -4.45
C LEU A 88 10.02 -3.72 -3.39
N LEU A 89 8.89 -3.15 -3.77
CA LEU A 89 7.92 -2.58 -2.82
C LEU A 89 7.45 -3.66 -1.83
N SER A 90 6.98 -4.80 -2.34
CA SER A 90 6.47 -5.91 -1.53
C SER A 90 7.53 -6.45 -0.58
N ASP A 91 8.75 -6.66 -1.06
CA ASP A 91 9.89 -7.11 -0.27
C ASP A 91 10.22 -6.16 0.89
N PHE A 92 10.14 -4.86 0.65
CA PHE A 92 10.36 -3.87 1.69
C PHE A 92 9.22 -3.85 2.71
N LEU A 93 7.97 -3.97 2.24
CA LEU A 93 6.80 -4.02 3.12
C LEU A 93 6.77 -5.28 3.99
N ILE A 94 7.23 -6.43 3.48
CA ILE A 94 7.44 -7.65 4.29
C ILE A 94 8.39 -7.36 5.45
N LYS A 95 9.55 -6.74 5.18
CA LYS A 95 10.54 -6.39 6.22
C LYS A 95 9.97 -5.44 7.27
N ILE A 96 9.06 -4.54 6.88
CA ILE A 96 8.34 -3.70 7.85
C ILE A 96 7.35 -4.55 8.64
N LYS A 97 6.56 -5.40 7.98
CA LYS A 97 5.54 -6.24 8.61
C LYS A 97 6.13 -7.21 9.64
N GLU A 98 7.32 -7.76 9.38
CA GLU A 98 8.06 -8.58 10.35
C GLU A 98 8.42 -7.81 11.63
N LYS A 99 8.77 -6.53 11.50
CA LYS A 99 9.10 -5.66 12.65
C LYS A 99 7.85 -5.15 13.37
N TYR A 100 6.75 -4.99 12.66
CA TYR A 100 5.48 -4.44 13.16
C TYR A 100 4.29 -5.36 12.83
N PRO A 101 4.24 -6.59 13.38
CA PRO A 101 3.28 -7.61 12.96
C PRO A 101 1.82 -7.20 13.21
N ALA A 102 1.57 -6.45 14.27
CA ALA A 102 0.23 -5.98 14.64
C ALA A 102 -0.28 -4.80 13.79
N LYS A 103 0.57 -4.16 12.98
CA LYS A 103 0.18 -3.00 12.16
C LYS A 103 -0.55 -3.46 10.90
N THR A 104 -1.69 -2.85 10.61
CA THR A 104 -2.53 -3.19 9.44
C THR A 104 -2.80 -2.01 8.52
N ASP A 105 -2.49 -0.79 8.95
CA ASP A 105 -2.76 0.44 8.21
C ASP A 105 -1.55 0.92 7.38
N ALA A 106 -1.86 1.44 6.19
CA ALA A 106 -0.93 2.13 5.31
C ALA A 106 -1.65 3.24 4.53
N ILE A 107 -0.89 4.26 4.11
CA ILE A 107 -1.38 5.38 3.31
C ILE A 107 -0.69 5.29 1.94
N VAL A 108 -1.46 5.37 0.86
CA VAL A 108 -0.95 5.50 -0.50
C VAL A 108 -1.16 6.93 -0.95
N LEU A 109 -0.08 7.63 -1.27
CA LEU A 109 -0.08 9.01 -1.73
C LEU A 109 0.32 9.04 -3.21
N MET A 110 -0.37 9.78 -4.06
CA MET A 110 -0.13 9.75 -5.51
C MET A 110 -0.05 11.14 -6.12
N GLU A 111 0.88 11.35 -7.06
CA GLU A 111 0.93 12.56 -7.89
C GLU A 111 -0.24 12.59 -8.90
N PRO A 112 -0.79 13.77 -9.23
CA PRO A 112 -2.05 13.91 -9.98
C PRO A 112 -1.99 13.38 -11.42
N ASP A 113 -0.81 13.39 -12.05
CA ASP A 113 -0.61 13.00 -13.44
C ASP A 113 -0.38 11.48 -13.61
N ILE A 114 -0.47 10.71 -12.52
CA ILE A 114 -0.28 9.26 -12.54
C ILE A 114 -1.58 8.53 -12.85
N GLU A 115 -1.51 7.55 -13.73
CA GLU A 115 -2.65 6.74 -14.12
C GLU A 115 -3.30 6.02 -12.93
N TYR A 116 -4.63 6.04 -12.88
CA TYR A 116 -5.41 5.34 -11.85
C TYR A 116 -5.08 3.83 -11.76
N ARG A 117 -4.66 3.20 -12.87
CA ARG A 117 -4.24 1.80 -12.89
C ARG A 117 -3.01 1.55 -12.00
N ALA A 118 -2.08 2.49 -11.91
CA ALA A 118 -0.92 2.40 -11.03
C ALA A 118 -1.33 2.38 -9.57
N LEU A 119 -2.29 3.22 -9.17
CA LEU A 119 -2.85 3.22 -7.82
C LEU A 119 -3.38 1.83 -7.44
N ILE A 120 -4.21 1.22 -8.27
CA ILE A 120 -4.79 -0.10 -7.99
C ILE A 120 -3.69 -1.13 -7.76
N ARG A 121 -2.68 -1.17 -8.63
CA ARG A 121 -1.58 -2.13 -8.51
C ARG A 121 -0.74 -1.92 -7.26
N VAL A 122 -0.46 -0.66 -6.91
CA VAL A 122 0.23 -0.33 -5.66
C VAL A 122 -0.62 -0.74 -4.46
N MET A 123 -1.93 -0.47 -4.47
CA MET A 123 -2.83 -0.90 -3.40
C MET A 123 -2.85 -2.42 -3.23
N ASP A 124 -2.84 -3.17 -4.33
CA ASP A 124 -2.81 -4.64 -4.29
C ASP A 124 -1.50 -5.13 -3.66
N ALA A 125 -0.35 -4.57 -4.07
CA ALA A 125 0.95 -4.88 -3.51
C ALA A 125 1.09 -4.49 -2.02
N VAL A 126 0.46 -3.38 -1.60
CA VAL A 126 0.44 -2.93 -0.19
C VAL A 126 -0.44 -3.81 0.68
N ARG A 127 -1.53 -4.35 0.12
CA ARG A 127 -2.51 -5.17 0.84
C ARG A 127 -1.96 -6.56 1.16
N SER A 128 -1.39 -7.23 0.16
CA SER A 128 -0.89 -8.59 0.30
C SER A 128 0.09 -8.94 -0.81
N THR A 129 0.99 -9.87 -0.53
CA THR A 129 1.90 -10.40 -1.55
C THR A 129 2.02 -11.92 -1.43
N PHE A 130 2.60 -12.55 -2.45
CA PHE A 130 2.86 -13.99 -2.45
C PHE A 130 4.34 -14.24 -2.22
N VAL A 131 4.65 -14.98 -1.15
CA VAL A 131 6.02 -15.39 -0.85
C VAL A 131 6.19 -16.85 -1.25
N ARG A 132 7.26 -17.16 -1.98
CA ARG A 132 7.67 -18.54 -2.26
C ARG A 132 8.28 -19.12 -1.00
N GLN A 133 7.63 -20.12 -0.42
CA GLN A 133 8.25 -20.97 0.59
C GLN A 133 8.80 -22.21 -0.10
N SER A 134 10.12 -22.38 -0.01
CA SER A 134 10.76 -23.61 -0.45
C SER A 134 10.21 -24.76 0.38
N GLY A 135 9.67 -25.77 -0.30
CA GLY A 135 9.26 -27.02 0.34
C GLY A 135 10.46 -27.72 0.98
N GLU A 136 10.21 -28.58 1.98
CA GLU A 136 11.25 -29.47 2.49
C GLU A 136 11.71 -30.43 1.37
N GLU A 137 12.92 -31.02 1.51
CA GLU A 137 13.56 -31.84 0.47
C GLU A 137 12.61 -32.88 -0.15
N GLY A 138 12.16 -32.61 -1.38
CA GLY A 138 11.24 -33.47 -2.14
C GLY A 138 9.84 -32.90 -2.38
N GLU A 139 9.46 -31.80 -1.73
CA GLU A 139 8.22 -31.08 -1.98
C GLU A 139 8.45 -29.86 -2.89
N GLY A 140 7.48 -29.57 -3.76
CA GLY A 140 7.56 -28.39 -4.65
C GLY A 140 7.34 -27.09 -3.88
N ASP A 141 7.92 -26.00 -4.38
CA ASP A 141 7.72 -24.67 -3.82
C ASP A 141 6.23 -24.31 -3.75
N VAL A 142 5.79 -23.81 -2.59
CA VAL A 142 4.42 -23.33 -2.40
C VAL A 142 4.39 -21.80 -2.38
N LEU A 143 3.43 -21.22 -3.09
CA LEU A 143 3.13 -19.79 -3.01
C LEU A 143 2.18 -19.55 -1.85
N GLN A 144 2.68 -18.96 -0.76
CA GLN A 144 1.86 -18.56 0.37
C GLN A 144 1.49 -17.07 0.25
N GLN A 145 0.19 -16.77 0.31
CA GLN A 145 -0.28 -15.40 0.40
C GLN A 145 -0.01 -14.86 1.81
N VAL A 146 0.69 -13.72 1.88
CA VAL A 146 0.99 -12.99 3.11
C VAL A 146 0.22 -11.68 3.12
N VAL A 147 -0.59 -11.47 4.16
CA VAL A 147 -1.30 -10.21 4.37
C VAL A 147 -0.34 -9.18 4.96
N LEU A 148 -0.28 -8.01 4.33
CA LEU A 148 0.59 -6.90 4.72
C LEU A 148 -0.22 -5.83 5.45
N PHE A 149 -0.63 -4.78 4.75
CA PHE A 149 -1.36 -3.63 5.30
C PHE A 149 -2.72 -3.47 4.60
N PRO A 150 -3.76 -4.21 5.04
CA PRO A 150 -5.06 -4.21 4.37
C PRO A 150 -5.87 -2.93 4.55
N ASP A 151 -5.62 -2.14 5.60
CA ASP A 151 -6.35 -0.92 5.90
C ASP A 151 -5.69 0.27 5.18
N ILE A 152 -6.00 0.41 3.88
CA ILE A 152 -5.36 1.39 2.99
C ILE A 152 -6.17 2.69 2.93
N SER A 153 -5.51 3.81 3.22
CA SER A 153 -6.03 5.16 2.94
C SER A 153 -5.34 5.73 1.69
N ILE A 154 -6.03 6.60 0.95
CA ILE A 154 -5.50 7.21 -0.29
C ILE A 154 -5.49 8.73 -0.13
N GLY A 155 -4.47 9.39 -0.68
CA GLY A 155 -4.38 10.85 -0.72
C GLY A 155 -3.45 11.36 -1.81
N ASP A 156 -3.30 12.68 -1.87
CA ASP A 156 -2.42 13.34 -2.83
C ASP A 156 -0.98 13.37 -2.31
N ALA A 157 -0.01 13.18 -3.21
CA ALA A 157 1.40 13.28 -2.89
C ALA A 157 1.81 14.74 -2.60
N PRO A 158 2.66 14.98 -1.58
CA PRO A 158 3.23 16.29 -1.30
C PRO A 158 4.42 16.64 -2.22
#